data_AF-A0A2S8GQN8-F1
#
_entry.id   AF-A0A2S8GQN8-F1
#
_cell.length_a   1.000
_cell.length_b   1.000
_cell.length_c   1.000
_cell.angle_alpha   90.00
_cell.angle_beta   90.00
_cell.angle_gamma   90.00
#
_symmetry.space_group_name_H-M   'P 1'
#
loop_
_entity.id
_entity.type
_entity.pdbx_description
1 polymer ?
#
loop_
_entity_poly.entity_id
_entity_poly.type
_entity_poly.pdbx_seq_one_letter_code
_entity_poly.pdbx_strand_id
1 'polypeptide(L)'
;MRETNTKPDLHQALEDFENLLETPVIPGELPDWCQSATAACTVVHEMLMRKLDDHVSIYKQIEQEDPSLESHVETMRQEDETLRIESRRFLDEFARASSLAEAAEPNEGLVEKVADGVADRAIQFVIAIRKQERAVATWYVESLERDRGDKD
;
A
#
# COMPACT_ATOMS: atom_id res chain seq x y z
N MET A 1 -28.52 -11.24 -14.74
CA MET A 1 -27.51 -10.33 -14.16
C MET A 1 -26.20 -11.10 -14.13
N ARG A 2 -25.19 -10.66 -14.87
CA ARG A 2 -23.85 -11.24 -14.77
C ARG A 2 -23.20 -10.53 -13.59
N GLU A 3 -22.98 -11.26 -12.50
CA GLU A 3 -22.07 -10.83 -11.45
C GLU A 3 -20.70 -10.72 -12.11
N THR A 4 -20.25 -9.49 -12.34
CA THR A 4 -18.83 -9.23 -12.61
C THR A 4 -18.10 -9.63 -11.33
N ASN A 5 -17.56 -10.84 -11.34
CA ASN A 5 -16.60 -11.33 -10.37
C ASN A 5 -15.31 -10.53 -10.57
N THR A 6 -15.35 -9.24 -10.22
CA THR A 6 -14.21 -8.34 -10.28
C THR A 6 -13.35 -8.72 -9.10
N LYS A 7 -12.27 -9.45 -9.37
CA LYS A 7 -11.24 -9.67 -8.36
C LYS A 7 -10.87 -8.29 -7.79
N PRO A 8 -10.79 -8.13 -6.45
CA PRO A 8 -10.40 -6.86 -5.87
C PRO A 8 -9.04 -6.46 -6.45
N ASP A 9 -8.92 -5.20 -6.85
CA ASP A 9 -7.68 -4.59 -7.28
C ASP A 9 -7.01 -3.88 -6.10
N LEU A 10 -5.76 -3.42 -6.29
CA LEU A 10 -5.01 -2.75 -5.23
C LEU A 10 -5.76 -1.52 -4.68
N HIS A 11 -6.54 -0.81 -5.50
CA HIS A 11 -7.27 0.37 -5.05
C HIS A 11 -8.33 0.00 -4.03
N GLN A 12 -9.16 -1.01 -4.33
CA GLN A 12 -10.18 -1.49 -3.40
C GLN A 12 -9.55 -2.04 -2.12
N ALA A 13 -8.46 -2.81 -2.23
CA ALA A 13 -7.79 -3.36 -1.05
C ALA A 13 -7.21 -2.27 -0.13
N LEU A 14 -6.70 -1.17 -0.71
CA LEU A 14 -6.22 -0.02 0.07
C LEU A 14 -7.37 0.74 0.74
N GLU A 15 -8.50 0.89 0.07
CA GLU A 15 -9.71 1.51 0.65
C GLU A 15 -10.27 0.68 1.80
N ASP A 16 -10.43 -0.64 1.61
CA ASP A 16 -10.91 -1.55 2.65
C ASP A 16 -9.97 -1.56 3.87
N PHE A 17 -8.66 -1.54 3.61
CA PHE A 17 -7.67 -1.49 4.68
C PHE A 17 -7.69 -0.14 5.42
N GLU A 18 -7.74 0.98 4.72
CA GLU A 18 -7.84 2.31 5.33
C GLU A 18 -9.11 2.45 6.19
N ASN A 19 -10.27 2.03 5.67
CA ASN A 19 -11.54 2.04 6.41
C ASN A 19 -11.45 1.24 7.72
N LEU A 20 -10.79 0.09 7.69
CA LEU A 20 -10.56 -0.73 8.88
C LEU A 20 -9.65 -0.02 9.91
N LEU A 21 -8.59 0.64 9.43
CA LEU A 21 -7.65 1.37 10.29
C LEU A 21 -8.28 2.61 10.93
N GLU A 22 -9.20 3.28 10.23
CA GLU A 22 -9.94 4.44 10.73
C GLU A 22 -11.08 4.05 11.69
N THR A 23 -11.45 2.77 11.73
CA THR A 23 -12.51 2.29 12.61
C THR A 23 -11.99 2.22 14.06
N PRO A 24 -12.60 2.96 15.01
CA PRO A 24 -12.19 2.92 16.41
C PRO A 24 -12.35 1.53 17.02
N VAL A 25 -11.35 1.08 17.77
CA VAL A 25 -11.41 -0.19 18.50
C VAL A 25 -12.28 -0.04 19.74
N ILE A 26 -13.27 -0.94 19.91
CA ILE A 26 -14.09 -0.99 21.12
C ILE A 26 -13.40 -1.93 22.14
N PRO A 27 -13.45 -1.65 23.46
CA PRO A 27 -12.88 -2.54 24.47
C PRO A 27 -13.36 -3.99 24.33
N GLY A 28 -12.43 -4.94 24.31
CA GLY A 28 -12.71 -6.37 24.09
C GLY A 28 -12.78 -6.80 22.62
N GLU A 29 -12.69 -5.88 21.65
CA GLU A 29 -12.59 -6.20 20.22
C GLU A 29 -11.16 -6.06 19.67
N LEU A 30 -10.20 -5.68 20.51
CA LEU A 30 -8.82 -5.43 20.10
C LEU A 30 -8.16 -6.65 19.42
N PRO A 31 -8.32 -7.90 19.91
CA PRO A 31 -7.78 -9.07 19.21
C PRO A 31 -8.39 -9.25 17.81
N ASP A 32 -9.71 -9.13 17.69
CA ASP A 32 -10.44 -9.30 16.42
C ASP A 32 -10.08 -8.19 15.41
N TRP A 33 -9.91 -6.96 15.91
CA TRP A 33 -9.43 -5.85 15.09
C TRP A 33 -8.01 -6.09 14.57
N CYS A 34 -7.08 -6.54 15.44
CA CYS A 34 -5.71 -6.84 15.03
C CYS A 34 -5.65 -7.98 14.00
N GLN A 35 -6.48 -9.01 14.18
CA GLN A 35 -6.59 -10.11 13.23
C GLN A 35 -7.12 -9.62 11.88
N SER A 36 -8.16 -8.79 11.88
CA SER A 36 -8.73 -8.18 10.68
C SER A 36 -7.70 -7.29 9.98
N ALA A 37 -6.94 -6.49 10.74
CA ALA A 37 -5.90 -5.61 10.19
C ALA A 37 -4.76 -6.40 9.57
N THR A 38 -4.36 -7.51 10.21
CA THR A 38 -3.35 -8.44 9.66
C THR A 38 -3.83 -9.04 8.32
N ALA A 39 -5.09 -9.48 8.26
CA ALA A 39 -5.66 -10.07 7.05
C ALA A 39 -5.75 -9.05 5.90
N ALA A 40 -6.26 -7.85 6.18
CA ALA A 40 -6.34 -6.76 5.19
C ALA A 40 -4.93 -6.33 4.72
N CYS A 41 -3.97 -6.19 5.64
CA CYS A 41 -2.59 -5.87 5.31
C CYS A 41 -1.95 -6.95 4.42
N THR A 42 -2.26 -8.23 4.64
CA THR A 42 -1.80 -9.36 3.80
C THR A 42 -2.33 -9.23 2.37
N VAL A 43 -3.61 -8.90 2.21
CA VAL A 43 -4.21 -8.68 0.90
C VAL A 43 -3.55 -7.50 0.18
N VAL A 44 -3.36 -6.38 0.88
CA VAL A 44 -2.64 -5.20 0.34
C VAL A 44 -1.23 -5.56 -0.07
N HIS A 45 -0.48 -6.29 0.77
CA HIS A 45 0.88 -6.72 0.45
C HIS A 45 0.93 -7.56 -0.84
N GLU A 46 0.08 -8.58 -0.96
CA GLU A 46 0.06 -9.43 -2.15
C GLU A 46 -0.27 -8.65 -3.43
N MET A 47 -1.22 -7.72 -3.37
CA MET A 47 -1.60 -6.92 -4.52
C MET A 47 -0.52 -5.89 -4.87
N LEU A 48 0.09 -5.29 -3.86
CA LEU A 48 1.19 -4.36 -4.04
C LEU A 48 2.37 -5.08 -4.72
N MET A 49 2.77 -6.27 -4.28
CA MET A 49 3.90 -6.98 -4.90
C MET A 49 3.69 -7.21 -6.40
N ARG A 50 2.48 -7.60 -6.80
CA ARG A 50 2.12 -7.75 -8.22
C ARG A 50 2.24 -6.42 -8.97
N LYS A 51 1.76 -5.33 -8.38
CA LYS A 51 1.83 -3.99 -8.98
C LYS A 51 3.26 -3.49 -9.13
N LEU A 52 4.09 -3.66 -8.10
CA LEU A 52 5.50 -3.28 -8.16
C LEU A 52 6.30 -4.12 -9.17
N ASP A 53 5.88 -5.37 -9.44
CA ASP A 53 6.45 -6.17 -10.53
C ASP A 53 6.02 -5.62 -11.91
N ASP A 54 4.75 -5.22 -12.06
CA ASP A 54 4.25 -4.58 -13.29
C ASP A 54 5.01 -3.28 -13.60
N HIS A 55 5.35 -2.48 -12.57
CA HIS A 55 6.11 -1.23 -12.70
C HIS A 55 7.44 -1.41 -13.44
N VAL A 56 8.12 -2.55 -13.28
CA VAL A 56 9.40 -2.82 -13.94
C VAL A 56 9.29 -2.70 -15.46
N SER A 57 8.18 -3.16 -16.03
CA SER A 57 7.93 -3.05 -17.47
C SER A 57 7.63 -1.61 -17.89
N ILE A 58 6.89 -0.87 -17.07
CA ILE A 58 6.52 0.53 -17.29
C ILE A 58 7.78 1.41 -17.26
N TYR A 59 8.67 1.22 -16.29
CA TYR A 59 9.93 1.96 -16.19
C TYR A 59 10.81 1.78 -17.42
N LYS A 60 10.94 0.55 -17.90
CA LYS A 60 11.69 0.27 -19.14
C LYS A 60 11.09 1.00 -20.33
N GLN A 61 9.75 1.09 -20.39
CA GLN A 61 9.08 1.83 -21.45
C GLN A 61 9.34 3.34 -21.32
N ILE A 62 9.20 3.91 -20.12
CA ILE A 62 9.50 5.34 -19.88
C ILE A 62 10.92 5.69 -20.34
N GLU A 63 11.93 4.89 -19.94
CA GLU A 63 13.33 5.12 -20.31
C GLU A 63 13.59 4.96 -21.82
N GLN A 64 12.81 4.12 -22.52
CA GLN A 64 12.91 3.93 -23.96
C GLN A 64 12.29 5.07 -24.76
N GLU A 65 11.14 5.58 -24.32
CA GLU A 65 10.42 6.66 -24.98
C GLU A 65 11.08 8.02 -24.69
N ASP A 66 11.49 8.27 -23.43
CA ASP A 66 12.19 9.50 -23.05
C ASP A 66 13.35 9.23 -22.07
N PRO A 67 14.59 9.04 -22.59
CA PRO A 67 15.78 8.84 -21.77
C PRO A 67 16.07 9.96 -20.77
N SER A 68 15.55 11.18 -20.96
CA SER A 68 15.76 12.28 -20.02
C SER A 68 15.00 12.10 -18.70
N LEU A 69 14.05 11.16 -18.63
CA LEU A 69 13.29 10.83 -17.44
C LEU A 69 13.97 9.78 -16.54
N GLU A 70 15.19 9.34 -16.87
CA GLU A 70 15.94 8.32 -16.10
C GLU A 70 16.01 8.65 -14.60
N SER A 71 16.24 9.92 -14.23
CA SER A 71 16.31 10.33 -12.83
C SER A 71 14.97 10.18 -12.07
N HIS A 72 13.84 10.40 -12.75
CA HIS A 72 12.52 10.18 -12.19
C HIS A 72 12.22 8.69 -12.03
N VAL A 73 12.61 7.88 -13.01
CA VAL A 73 12.49 6.42 -12.95
C VAL A 73 13.32 5.84 -11.79
N GLU A 74 14.54 6.31 -11.59
CA GLU A 74 15.36 5.89 -10.45
C GLU A 74 14.72 6.24 -9.11
N THR A 75 14.15 7.44 -8.99
CA THR A 75 13.40 7.83 -7.78
C THR A 75 12.21 6.90 -7.53
N MET A 76 11.45 6.56 -8.58
CA MET A 76 10.32 5.64 -8.47
C MET A 76 10.74 4.22 -8.08
N ARG A 77 11.89 3.72 -8.58
CA ARG A 77 12.45 2.42 -8.16
C ARG A 77 12.80 2.39 -6.68
N GLN A 78 13.38 3.46 -6.16
CA GLN A 78 13.72 3.59 -4.74
C GLN A 78 12.47 3.64 -3.86
N GLU A 79 11.42 4.31 -4.32
CA GLU A 79 10.13 4.32 -3.63
C GLU A 79 9.48 2.92 -3.65
N ASP A 80 9.47 2.23 -4.80
CA ASP A 80 8.97 0.84 -4.88
C ASP A 80 9.68 -0.08 -3.88
N GLU A 81 11.01 0.04 -3.74
CA GLU A 81 11.76 -0.76 -2.76
C GLU A 81 11.42 -0.40 -1.32
N THR A 82 11.25 0.88 -1.03
CA THR A 82 10.79 1.36 0.28
C THR A 82 9.41 0.77 0.61
N LEU A 83 8.48 0.78 -0.36
CA LEU A 83 7.15 0.20 -0.20
C LEU A 83 7.20 -1.32 0.00
N ARG A 84 8.11 -2.04 -0.67
CA ARG A 84 8.31 -3.48 -0.42
C ARG A 84 8.71 -3.74 1.03
N ILE A 85 9.70 -3.01 1.53
CA ILE A 85 10.23 -3.16 2.89
C ILE A 85 9.15 -2.84 3.93
N GLU A 86 8.49 -1.68 3.79
CA GLU A 86 7.46 -1.25 4.73
C GLU A 86 6.24 -2.19 4.71
N SER A 87 5.83 -2.72 3.55
CA SER A 87 4.72 -3.68 3.49
C SER A 87 4.97 -4.92 4.35
N ARG A 88 6.18 -5.49 4.30
CA ARG A 88 6.54 -6.65 5.12
C ARG A 88 6.62 -6.27 6.60
N ARG A 89 7.15 -5.09 6.90
CA ARG A 89 7.24 -4.58 8.26
C ARG A 89 5.85 -4.46 8.91
N PHE A 90 4.84 -3.96 8.19
CA PHE A 90 3.49 -3.86 8.73
C PHE A 90 2.87 -5.23 9.03
N LEU A 91 3.11 -6.25 8.19
CA LEU A 91 2.66 -7.63 8.50
C LEU A 91 3.21 -8.10 9.85
N ASP A 92 4.49 -7.85 10.12
CA ASP A 92 5.11 -8.22 11.40
C ASP A 92 4.61 -7.36 12.57
N GLU A 93 4.35 -6.07 12.35
CA GLU A 93 3.81 -5.16 13.37
C GLU A 93 2.37 -5.55 13.77
N PHE A 94 1.48 -5.82 12.81
CA PHE A 94 0.11 -6.27 13.10
C PHE A 94 0.06 -7.66 13.73
N ALA A 95 0.88 -8.60 13.26
CA ALA A 95 0.96 -9.93 13.89
C ALA A 95 1.42 -9.85 15.36
N ARG A 96 2.38 -8.95 15.66
CA ARG A 96 2.82 -8.69 17.04
C ARG A 96 1.74 -8.01 17.87
N ALA A 97 1.04 -7.02 17.32
CA ALA A 97 -0.08 -6.37 18.01
C ALA A 97 -1.19 -7.38 18.35
N SER A 98 -1.55 -8.27 17.42
CA SER A 98 -2.50 -9.36 17.63
C SER A 98 -2.08 -10.28 18.78
N SER A 99 -0.82 -10.72 18.78
CA SER A 99 -0.29 -11.61 19.83
C SER A 99 -0.26 -10.93 21.21
N LEU A 100 -0.02 -9.62 21.26
CA LEU A 100 -0.05 -8.85 22.50
C LEU A 100 -1.47 -8.62 22.99
N ALA A 101 -2.43 -8.40 22.09
CA ALA A 101 -3.83 -8.19 22.43
C ALA A 101 -4.44 -9.43 23.09
N GLU A 102 -4.21 -10.61 22.51
CA GLU A 102 -4.66 -11.89 23.09
C GLU A 102 -4.11 -12.14 24.50
N ALA A 103 -2.89 -11.68 24.79
CA ALA A 103 -2.25 -11.87 26.09
C ALA A 103 -2.61 -10.79 27.14
N ALA A 104 -3.13 -9.65 26.70
CA ALA A 104 -3.37 -8.49 27.55
C ALA A 104 -4.77 -8.45 28.17
N GLU A 105 -5.72 -9.25 27.68
CA GLU A 105 -7.09 -9.26 28.21
C GLU A 105 -7.10 -9.60 29.72
N PRO A 106 -7.77 -8.79 30.59
CA PRO A 106 -8.68 -7.68 30.28
C PRO A 106 -8.04 -6.26 30.37
N ASN A 107 -6.72 -6.13 30.50
CA ASN A 107 -6.02 -4.85 30.66
C ASN A 107 -5.33 -4.39 29.35
N GLU A 108 -6.13 -3.92 28.40
CA GLU A 108 -5.73 -3.68 27.01
C GLU A 108 -5.07 -2.32 26.74
N GLY A 109 -5.14 -1.35 27.67
CA GLY A 109 -4.84 0.05 27.36
C GLY A 109 -3.40 0.37 26.92
N LEU A 110 -2.43 -0.51 27.18
CA LEU A 110 -1.08 -0.40 26.62
C LEU A 110 -0.99 -0.96 25.18
N VAL A 111 -1.76 -2.01 24.89
CA VAL A 111 -1.79 -2.63 23.57
C VAL A 111 -2.60 -1.78 22.60
N GLU A 112 -3.68 -1.17 23.06
CA GLU A 112 -4.48 -0.20 22.29
C GLU A 112 -3.60 0.93 21.74
N LYS A 113 -2.75 1.55 22.58
CA LYS A 113 -1.80 2.58 22.13
C LYS A 113 -0.78 2.09 21.10
N VAL A 114 -0.39 0.83 21.19
CA VAL A 114 0.51 0.21 20.20
C VAL A 114 -0.24 0.03 18.89
N ALA A 115 -1.47 -0.49 18.95
CA ALA A 115 -2.35 -0.67 17.80
C ALA A 115 -2.64 0.65 17.08
N ASP A 116 -3.03 1.71 17.82
CA ASP A 116 -3.25 3.06 17.29
C ASP A 116 -1.99 3.59 16.58
N GLY A 117 -0.84 3.46 17.22
CA GLY A 117 0.42 3.92 16.64
C GLY A 117 0.80 3.15 15.37
N VAL A 118 0.47 1.86 15.28
CA VAL A 118 0.65 1.06 14.05
C VAL A 118 -0.35 1.50 12.98
N ALA A 119 -1.62 1.75 13.35
CA ALA A 119 -2.66 2.20 12.43
C ALA A 119 -2.31 3.54 11.77
N ASP A 120 -1.89 4.54 12.57
CA ASP A 120 -1.48 5.85 12.06
C ASP A 120 -0.37 5.74 11.00
N ARG A 121 0.63 4.89 11.26
CA ARG A 121 1.72 4.66 10.30
C ARG A 121 1.24 3.90 9.06
N ALA A 122 0.34 2.94 9.23
CA ALA A 122 -0.24 2.18 8.12
C ALA A 122 -1.08 3.08 7.20
N ILE A 123 -1.79 4.09 7.73
CA ILE A 123 -2.48 5.10 6.92
C ILE A 123 -1.48 5.91 6.08
N GLN A 124 -0.35 6.33 6.65
CA GLN A 124 0.69 7.02 5.88
C GLN A 124 1.28 6.13 4.77
N PHE A 125 1.40 4.83 5.03
CA PHE A 125 1.82 3.85 4.04
C PHE A 125 0.81 3.70 2.90
N VAL A 126 -0.50 3.63 3.19
CA VAL A 126 -1.56 3.65 2.17
C VAL A 126 -1.45 4.89 1.27
N ILE A 127 -1.21 6.07 1.87
CA ILE A 127 -1.00 7.31 1.13
C ILE A 127 0.25 7.22 0.24
N ALA A 128 1.35 6.65 0.72
CA ALA A 128 2.58 6.48 -0.04
C ALA A 128 2.37 5.59 -1.28
N ILE A 129 1.68 4.45 -1.13
CA ILE A 129 1.33 3.59 -2.27
C ILE A 129 0.52 4.37 -3.31
N ARG A 130 -0.53 5.09 -2.89
CA ARG A 130 -1.37 5.88 -3.81
C ARG A 130 -0.57 6.98 -4.53
N LYS A 131 0.40 7.60 -3.85
CA LYS A 131 1.30 8.59 -4.47
C LYS A 131 2.19 7.94 -5.52
N GLN A 132 2.72 6.76 -5.22
CA GLN A 132 3.57 6.03 -6.15
C GLN A 132 2.81 5.61 -7.41
N GLU A 133 1.62 5.02 -7.28
CA GLU A 133 0.78 4.66 -8.45
C GLU A 133 0.49 5.86 -9.34
N ARG A 134 0.23 7.04 -8.73
CA ARG A 134 0.03 8.29 -9.48
C ARG A 134 1.31 8.75 -10.17
N ALA A 135 2.45 8.69 -9.49
CA ALA A 135 3.74 9.07 -10.07
C ALA A 135 4.06 8.21 -11.31
N VAL A 136 3.91 6.88 -11.19
CA VAL A 136 4.10 5.94 -12.31
C VAL A 136 3.19 6.29 -13.48
N ALA A 137 1.89 6.50 -13.21
CA ALA A 137 0.93 6.86 -14.24
C ALA A 137 1.26 8.21 -14.92
N THR A 138 1.64 9.23 -14.13
CA THR A 138 2.03 10.54 -14.65
C THR A 138 3.23 10.43 -15.56
N TRP A 139 4.34 9.83 -15.10
CA TRP A 139 5.56 9.77 -15.88
C TRP A 139 5.42 8.89 -17.13
N TYR A 140 4.56 7.88 -17.07
CA TYR A 140 4.20 7.09 -18.24
C TYR A 140 3.50 7.91 -19.33
N VAL A 141 2.54 8.75 -18.94
CA VAL A 141 1.85 9.63 -19.90
C VAL A 141 2.82 10.67 -20.46
N GLU A 142 3.61 11.32 -19.61
CA GLU A 142 4.59 12.33 -20.02
C GLU A 142 5.61 11.77 -21.02
N SER A 143 6.11 10.54 -20.80
CA SER A 143 7.06 9.92 -21.73
C SER A 143 6.47 9.69 -23.13
N LEU A 144 5.14 9.51 -23.25
CA LEU A 144 4.47 9.30 -24.53
C LEU A 144 4.04 10.60 -25.22
N GLU A 145 3.71 11.64 -24.45
CA GLU A 145 3.19 12.91 -24.97
C GLU A 145 4.30 13.88 -25.37
N ARG A 146 5.48 13.81 -24.73
CA ARG A 146 6.62 14.69 -25.05
C ARG A 146 7.07 14.57 -26.51
N ASP A 147 7.04 13.36 -27.07
CA ASP A 147 7.35 13.08 -28.48
C ASP A 147 6.30 13.61 -29.48
N ARG A 148 5.13 14.06 -28.99
CA ARG A 148 4.07 14.66 -29.81
C ARG A 148 4.09 16.20 -29.78
N GLY A 149 4.89 16.81 -28.90
CA GLY A 149 4.93 18.26 -28.69
C GLY A 149 5.61 19.09 -29.79
N ASP A 150 6.37 18.46 -30.70
CA ASP A 150 7.11 19.13 -31.77
C ASP A 150 6.52 18.92 -33.19
N LYS A 151 5.23 18.60 -33.28
CA LYS A 151 4.51 18.53 -34.57
C LYS A 151 3.39 19.57 -34.62
N ASP A 152 3.77 20.84 -34.73
CA ASP A 152 3.03 21.89 -35.46
C ASP A 152 3.93 23.10 -35.75
#